data_AF-A0A1B6EF78-F1
#
_entry.id   AF-A0A1B6EF78-F1
#
_cell.length_a   1.000
_cell.length_b   1.000
_cell.length_c   1.000
_cell.angle_alpha   90.00
_cell.angle_beta   90.00
_cell.angle_gamma   90.00
#
_symmetry.space_group_name_H-M   'P 1'
#
loop_
_entity.id
_entity.type
_entity.pdbx_description
1 polymer ?
#
loop_
_entity_poly.entity_id
_entity_poly.type
_entity_poly.pdbx_seq_one_letter_code
_entity_poly.pdbx_strand_id
1 'polypeptide(L)'
;MQLGEEGVPIQVDGEAWIQPPGIIRIIHKNRMKMLCRNRALESSLKTWQEKQRQQQLLPRRSCTPQNLEFSAEETQLLLGFIEATATLIKCVKLLTLRHPTIKADLYELAVRCSDNLEKVHPGGKILQGIELRPLLTELVSTTRELHEEACLMLREKGPTLRIREDFENQLSNALSNMESEFRKCSVAVATETGQTLVYLIQPPETDEKKGGRGGRGLFWKFRREKGGGSSGRAGREVASWGVAEVGVWLESLQLSEYAEAFSRHDVRGRELLTLTRRDLKDLGITKVGHVKRILQAVRELAM
;
A
#
# COMPACT_ATOMS: atom_id res chain seq x y z
N MET A 1 -11.86 4.60 21.23
CA MET A 1 -12.56 4.18 22.46
C MET A 1 -11.84 4.83 23.60
N GLN A 2 -12.49 5.75 24.32
CA GLN A 2 -11.97 6.30 25.56
C GLN A 2 -13.10 6.12 26.56
N LEU A 3 -12.94 5.12 27.45
CA LEU A 3 -13.85 4.88 28.56
C LEU A 3 -13.53 5.96 29.60
N GLY A 4 -14.19 7.10 29.52
CA GLY A 4 -14.27 8.01 30.64
C GLY A 4 -15.22 7.39 31.66
N GLU A 5 -14.73 7.07 32.85
CA GLU A 5 -15.58 6.64 33.98
C GLU A 5 -16.40 7.80 34.57
N GLU A 6 -16.15 9.03 34.11
CA GLU A 6 -16.83 10.23 34.56
C GLU A 6 -18.14 10.43 33.77
N GLY A 7 -19.25 10.47 34.50
CA GLY A 7 -20.57 10.69 33.93
C GLY A 7 -20.70 12.08 33.29
N VAL A 8 -21.48 12.19 32.22
CA VAL A 8 -21.65 13.45 31.48
C VAL A 8 -22.80 14.26 32.10
N PRO A 9 -22.57 15.52 32.52
CA PRO A 9 -23.67 16.37 32.97
C PRO A 9 -24.56 16.74 31.77
N ILE A 10 -25.85 16.48 31.91
CA ILE A 10 -26.89 16.77 30.92
C ILE A 10 -28.06 17.50 31.60
N GLN A 11 -28.80 18.30 30.84
CA GLN A 11 -30.02 18.95 31.32
C GLN A 11 -31.22 18.37 30.58
N VAL A 12 -32.17 17.79 31.32
CA VAL A 12 -33.41 17.23 30.78
C VAL A 12 -34.58 17.95 31.45
N ASP A 13 -35.45 18.58 30.66
CA ASP A 13 -36.61 19.34 31.12
C ASP A 13 -36.32 20.41 32.20
N GLY A 14 -35.12 20.98 32.16
CA GLY A 14 -34.68 22.03 33.08
C GLY A 14 -33.92 21.54 34.31
N GLU A 15 -33.96 20.24 34.60
CA GLU A 15 -33.25 19.64 35.73
C GLU A 15 -31.86 19.12 35.35
N ALA A 16 -30.89 19.33 36.22
CA ALA A 16 -29.52 18.85 36.05
C ALA A 16 -29.43 17.36 36.37
N TRP A 17 -28.94 16.58 35.43
CA TRP A 17 -28.77 15.13 35.51
C TRP A 17 -27.33 14.73 35.15
N ILE A 18 -26.82 13.68 35.75
CA ILE A 18 -25.52 13.09 35.37
C ILE A 18 -25.79 11.76 34.69
N GLN A 19 -25.47 11.68 33.40
CA GLN A 19 -25.61 10.46 32.64
C GLN A 19 -24.42 9.53 32.94
N PRO A 20 -24.65 8.32 33.51
CA PRO A 20 -23.56 7.38 33.75
C PRO A 20 -22.93 6.91 32.42
N PRO A 21 -21.66 6.50 32.43
CA PRO A 21 -20.95 6.04 31.24
C PRO A 21 -21.72 4.93 30.51
N GLY A 22 -22.00 5.13 29.21
CA GLY A 22 -22.82 4.23 28.43
C GLY A 22 -22.74 4.50 26.93
N ILE A 23 -23.39 3.64 26.13
CA ILE A 23 -23.38 3.76 24.67
C ILE A 23 -24.52 4.69 24.25
N ILE A 24 -24.20 5.89 23.78
CA ILE A 24 -25.17 6.79 23.17
C ILE A 24 -25.44 6.33 21.74
N ARG A 25 -26.67 5.85 21.49
CA ARG A 25 -27.13 5.48 20.15
C ARG A 25 -27.93 6.64 19.55
N ILE A 26 -27.27 7.47 18.73
CA ILE A 26 -27.91 8.58 18.03
C ILE A 26 -28.69 8.03 16.83
N ILE A 27 -30.02 8.01 16.93
CA ILE A 27 -30.92 7.60 15.85
C ILE A 27 -31.55 8.84 15.23
N HIS A 28 -31.13 9.19 14.01
CA HIS A 28 -31.70 10.31 13.28
C HIS A 28 -33.09 9.93 12.75
N LYS A 29 -34.15 10.51 13.34
CA LYS A 29 -35.55 10.26 12.94
C LYS A 29 -35.89 10.84 11.56
N ASN A 30 -35.09 11.79 11.05
CA ASN A 30 -35.26 12.40 9.73
C ASN A 30 -33.91 12.49 8.99
N ARG A 31 -33.92 12.27 7.67
CA ARG A 31 -32.75 12.51 6.81
C ARG A 31 -32.39 14.00 6.89
N MET A 32 -31.20 14.32 7.41
CA MET A 32 -30.66 15.68 7.38
C MET A 32 -30.56 16.13 5.91
N LYS A 33 -31.40 17.07 5.48
CA LYS A 33 -31.29 17.65 4.13
C LYS A 33 -30.06 18.55 4.12
N MET A 34 -29.10 18.31 3.24
CA MET A 34 -27.98 19.23 3.04
C MET A 34 -28.53 20.59 2.58
N LEU A 35 -28.37 21.62 3.42
CA LEU A 35 -28.81 22.99 3.15
C LEU A 35 -27.97 23.67 2.05
N CYS A 36 -26.73 23.22 1.86
CA CYS A 36 -25.86 23.66 0.79
C CYS A 36 -24.98 22.51 0.30
N ARG A 37 -24.71 22.48 -0.99
CA ARG A 37 -23.90 21.44 -1.63
C ARG A 37 -22.42 21.73 -1.40
N ASN A 38 -21.81 21.04 -0.44
CA ASN A 38 -20.37 21.19 -0.16
C ASN A 38 -19.60 20.02 -0.79
N ARG A 39 -18.81 20.33 -1.83
CA ARG A 39 -18.03 19.33 -2.59
C ARG A 39 -17.00 18.60 -1.72
N ALA A 40 -16.40 19.29 -0.74
CA ALA A 40 -15.45 18.68 0.18
C ALA A 40 -16.16 17.65 1.08
N LEU A 41 -17.32 18.03 1.64
CA LEU A 41 -18.13 17.12 2.45
C LEU A 41 -18.64 15.92 1.65
N GLU A 42 -19.08 16.12 0.39
CA GLU A 42 -19.47 15.03 -0.50
C GLU A 42 -18.29 14.09 -0.81
N SER A 43 -17.09 14.62 -1.04
CA SER A 43 -15.89 13.78 -1.24
C SER A 43 -15.53 13.00 0.02
N SER A 44 -15.53 13.64 1.20
CA SER A 44 -15.26 12.97 2.47
C SER A 44 -16.31 11.90 2.78
N LEU A 45 -17.60 12.18 2.52
CA LEU A 45 -18.68 11.21 2.71
C LEU A 45 -18.54 10.03 1.76
N LYS A 46 -18.19 10.26 0.48
CA LYS A 46 -17.90 9.17 -0.46
C LYS A 46 -16.70 8.34 -0.04
N THR A 47 -15.61 8.97 0.37
CA THR A 47 -14.41 8.26 0.89
C THR A 47 -14.75 7.48 2.15
N TRP A 48 -15.59 8.03 3.03
CA TRP A 48 -16.06 7.34 4.24
C TRP A 48 -16.99 6.17 3.92
N GLN A 49 -17.95 6.35 3.01
CA GLN A 49 -18.85 5.29 2.54
C GLN A 49 -18.08 4.16 1.86
N GLU A 50 -17.06 4.50 1.08
CA GLU A 50 -16.18 3.53 0.43
C GLU A 50 -15.33 2.76 1.45
N LYS A 51 -14.76 3.45 2.46
CA LYS A 51 -14.09 2.80 3.58
C LYS A 51 -15.03 1.87 4.37
N GLN A 52 -16.27 2.28 4.61
CA GLN A 52 -17.28 1.44 5.26
C GLN A 52 -17.66 0.22 4.41
N ARG A 53 -17.81 0.39 3.09
CA ARG A 53 -18.07 -0.70 2.15
C ARG A 53 -16.92 -1.70 2.12
N GLN A 54 -15.67 -1.23 2.09
CA GLN A 54 -14.48 -2.08 2.19
C GLN A 54 -14.43 -2.84 3.53
N GLN A 55 -14.83 -2.19 4.62
CA GLN A 55 -14.90 -2.81 5.94
C GLN A 55 -16.01 -3.88 6.04
N GLN A 56 -17.12 -3.73 5.31
CA GLN A 56 -18.18 -4.75 5.20
C GLN A 56 -17.80 -5.96 4.36
N LEU A 57 -16.85 -5.81 3.43
CA LEU A 57 -16.36 -6.90 2.58
C LEU A 57 -15.31 -7.78 3.28
N LEU A 58 -14.79 -7.36 4.43
CA LEU A 58 -13.81 -8.15 5.18
C LEU A 58 -14.46 -9.42 5.75
N PRO A 59 -13.77 -10.56 5.69
CA PRO A 59 -14.24 -11.79 6.31
C PRO A 59 -14.41 -11.59 7.82
N ARG A 60 -15.53 -12.09 8.35
CA ARG A 60 -15.80 -12.10 9.79
C ARG A 60 -15.32 -13.40 10.40
N ARG A 61 -14.56 -13.32 11.49
CA ARG A 61 -14.07 -14.49 12.24
C ARG A 61 -14.48 -14.41 13.71
N SER A 62 -14.86 -15.54 14.30
CA SER A 62 -15.08 -15.65 15.75
C SER A 62 -13.75 -15.58 16.50
N CYS A 63 -13.76 -14.96 17.67
CA CYS A 63 -12.56 -14.79 18.49
C CYS A 63 -12.51 -15.86 19.58
N THR A 64 -12.60 -17.12 19.17
CA THR A 64 -12.34 -18.24 20.09
C THR A 64 -10.84 -18.28 20.43
N PRO A 65 -10.44 -18.76 21.62
CA PRO A 65 -9.03 -18.88 22.00
C PRO A 65 -8.20 -19.68 20.97
N GLN A 66 -8.78 -20.77 20.45
CA GLN A 66 -8.19 -21.55 19.35
C GLN A 66 -7.98 -20.75 18.07
N ASN A 67 -8.88 -19.80 17.76
CA ASN A 67 -8.67 -18.95 16.62
C ASN A 67 -7.52 -17.99 16.91
N LEU A 68 -7.45 -17.38 18.11
CA LEU A 68 -6.45 -16.36 18.55
C LEU A 68 -5.03 -16.89 18.75
N GLU A 69 -4.88 -18.17 19.03
CA GLU A 69 -3.58 -18.83 19.15
C GLU A 69 -2.89 -18.99 17.78
N PHE A 70 -1.56 -18.89 17.80
CA PHE A 70 -0.74 -19.08 16.60
C PHE A 70 -0.46 -20.56 16.38
N SER A 71 -0.72 -21.06 15.18
CA SER A 71 -0.28 -22.39 14.77
C SER A 71 1.24 -22.40 14.54
N ALA A 72 1.83 -23.60 14.45
CA ALA A 72 3.25 -23.74 14.11
C ALA A 72 3.58 -23.10 12.75
N GLU A 73 2.69 -23.24 11.77
CA GLU A 73 2.80 -22.61 10.45
C GLU A 73 2.70 -21.09 10.55
N GLU A 74 1.72 -20.56 11.29
CA GLU A 74 1.55 -19.12 11.50
C GLU A 74 2.77 -18.52 12.20
N THR A 75 3.37 -19.25 13.14
CA THR A 75 4.59 -18.86 13.84
C THR A 75 5.80 -18.77 12.90
N GLN A 76 5.93 -19.67 11.93
CA GLN A 76 6.98 -19.59 10.90
C GLN A 76 6.80 -18.37 10.00
N LEU A 77 5.56 -18.09 9.59
CA LEU A 77 5.24 -16.88 8.82
C LEU A 77 5.54 -15.61 9.65
N LEU A 78 5.24 -15.64 10.95
CA LEU A 78 5.53 -14.54 11.88
C LEU A 78 7.03 -14.26 11.97
N LEU A 79 7.87 -15.31 12.06
CA LEU A 79 9.32 -15.15 12.07
C LEU A 79 9.83 -14.47 10.80
N GLY A 80 9.33 -14.88 9.63
CA GLY A 80 9.65 -14.23 8.36
C GLY A 80 9.22 -12.76 8.33
N PHE A 81 8.03 -12.45 8.85
CA PHE A 81 7.53 -11.08 8.97
C PHE A 81 8.39 -10.23 9.90
N ILE A 82 8.80 -10.77 11.06
CA ILE A 82 9.69 -10.11 12.03
C ILE A 82 11.04 -9.78 11.40
N GLU A 83 11.66 -10.73 10.71
CA GLU A 83 12.96 -10.54 10.06
C GLU A 83 12.89 -9.47 8.96
N ALA A 84 11.85 -9.52 8.13
CA ALA A 84 11.61 -8.52 7.10
C ALA A 84 11.40 -7.12 7.71
N THR A 85 10.65 -7.03 8.81
CA THR A 85 10.35 -5.78 9.51
C THR A 85 11.61 -5.18 10.13
N ALA A 86 12.38 -5.99 10.85
CA ALA A 86 13.65 -5.57 11.43
C ALA A 86 14.63 -5.06 10.36
N THR A 87 14.70 -5.76 9.22
CA THR A 87 15.55 -5.36 8.09
C THR A 87 15.11 -4.03 7.49
N LEU A 88 13.80 -3.83 7.29
CA LEU A 88 13.25 -2.58 6.78
C LEU A 88 13.54 -1.41 7.74
N ILE A 89 13.26 -1.58 9.04
CA ILE A 89 13.54 -0.58 10.07
C ILE A 89 15.02 -0.19 10.03
N LYS A 90 15.92 -1.18 9.99
CA LYS A 90 17.37 -0.95 9.93
C LYS A 90 17.75 -0.13 8.69
N CYS A 91 17.20 -0.47 7.51
CA CYS A 91 17.46 0.27 6.28
C CYS A 91 16.94 1.71 6.36
N VAL A 92 15.72 1.92 6.86
CA VAL A 92 15.14 3.27 6.99
C VAL A 92 15.91 4.13 8.01
N LYS A 93 16.29 3.56 9.16
CA LYS A 93 17.13 4.25 10.17
C LYS A 93 18.50 4.62 9.61
N LEU A 94 19.14 3.73 8.84
CA LEU A 94 20.41 4.05 8.18
C LEU A 94 20.26 5.14 7.12
N LEU A 95 19.17 5.10 6.35
CA LEU A 95 18.91 6.08 5.30
C LEU A 95 18.71 7.49 5.88
N THR A 96 17.91 7.60 6.95
CA THR A 96 17.66 8.86 7.67
C THR A 96 18.91 9.42 8.34
N LEU A 97 19.77 8.56 8.91
CA LEU A 97 21.07 8.98 9.47
C LEU A 97 22.04 9.50 8.40
N ARG A 98 22.05 8.90 7.20
CA ARG A 98 22.93 9.30 6.09
C ARG A 98 22.44 10.56 5.38
N HIS A 99 21.14 10.82 5.44
CA HIS A 99 20.51 11.96 4.78
C HIS A 99 19.55 12.68 5.74
N PRO A 100 20.07 13.61 6.57
CA PRO A 100 19.26 14.35 7.55
C PRO A 100 18.17 15.23 6.92
N THR A 101 18.21 15.44 5.61
CA THR A 101 17.19 16.17 4.84
C THR A 101 15.91 15.35 4.63
N ILE A 102 15.91 14.07 4.99
CA ILE A 102 14.73 13.21 5.05
C ILE A 102 13.89 13.64 6.26
N LYS A 103 12.56 13.63 6.11
CA LYS A 103 11.63 14.13 7.14
C LYS A 103 11.90 13.43 8.49
N ALA A 104 11.87 14.18 9.59
CA ALA A 104 11.96 13.64 10.95
C ALA A 104 10.88 12.56 11.20
N ASP A 105 9.70 12.76 10.63
CA ASP A 105 8.55 11.87 10.73
C ASP A 105 8.86 10.42 10.32
N LEU A 106 9.72 10.20 9.31
CA LEU A 106 10.09 8.84 8.86
C LEU A 106 10.98 8.13 9.89
N TYR A 107 11.84 8.86 10.58
CA TYR A 107 12.64 8.30 11.66
C TYR A 107 11.77 7.94 12.86
N GLU A 108 10.83 8.81 13.25
CA GLU A 108 9.87 8.55 14.33
C GLU A 108 8.98 7.34 14.01
N LEU A 109 8.52 7.19 12.76
CA LEU A 109 7.84 6.00 12.27
C LEU A 109 8.69 4.74 12.44
N ALA A 110 9.97 4.80 12.08
CA ALA A 110 10.88 3.67 12.21
C ALA A 110 11.16 3.31 13.69
N VAL A 111 11.18 4.30 14.60
CA VAL A 111 11.29 4.06 16.05
C VAL A 111 10.01 3.41 16.57
N ARG A 112 8.84 3.96 16.27
CA ARG A 112 7.54 3.39 16.67
C ARG A 112 7.36 1.95 16.19
N CYS A 113 7.75 1.66 14.95
CA CYS A 113 7.74 0.30 14.40
C CYS A 113 8.71 -0.62 15.17
N SER A 114 9.89 -0.12 15.56
CA SER A 114 10.86 -0.83 16.39
C SER A 114 10.31 -1.17 17.78
N ASP A 115 9.59 -0.25 18.41
CA ASP A 115 9.01 -0.46 19.75
C ASP A 115 7.88 -1.50 19.70
N ASN A 116 7.05 -1.45 18.66
CA ASN A 116 6.00 -2.46 18.43
C ASN A 116 6.58 -3.83 18.11
N LEU A 117 7.70 -3.86 17.40
CA LEU A 117 8.43 -5.09 17.10
C LEU A 117 8.96 -5.74 18.40
N GLU A 118 9.52 -4.95 19.31
CA GLU A 118 9.99 -5.43 20.62
C GLU A 118 8.84 -5.98 21.49
N LYS A 119 7.62 -5.43 21.40
CA LYS A 119 6.45 -5.98 22.10
C LYS A 119 6.07 -7.38 21.60
N VAL A 120 6.26 -7.65 20.31
CA VAL A 120 5.95 -8.96 19.69
C VAL A 120 7.01 -10.01 20.04
N HIS A 121 8.28 -9.63 20.13
CA HIS A 121 9.37 -10.56 20.46
C HIS A 121 10.37 -10.04 21.51
N PRO A 122 9.93 -9.76 22.75
CA PRO A 122 10.79 -9.14 23.76
C PRO A 122 12.06 -9.97 24.01
N GLY A 123 13.23 -9.33 23.89
CA GLY A 123 14.52 -10.00 24.04
C GLY A 123 14.79 -11.11 23.02
N GLY A 124 14.14 -11.05 21.84
CA GLY A 124 14.30 -12.02 20.76
C GLY A 124 13.46 -13.30 20.91
N LYS A 125 12.57 -13.37 21.90
CA LYS A 125 11.64 -14.50 22.10
C LYS A 125 10.23 -14.07 21.76
N ILE A 126 9.57 -14.81 20.86
CA ILE A 126 8.18 -14.52 20.48
C ILE A 126 7.28 -14.66 21.71
N LEU A 127 6.47 -13.62 21.97
CA LEU A 127 5.45 -13.65 23.02
C LEU A 127 4.44 -14.75 22.71
N GLN A 128 4.09 -15.59 23.69
CA GLN A 128 3.08 -16.63 23.52
C GLN A 128 1.75 -16.23 24.15
N GLY A 129 0.64 -16.67 23.55
CA GLY A 129 -0.72 -16.47 24.06
C GLY A 129 -1.59 -15.56 23.18
N ILE A 130 -2.82 -15.34 23.63
CA ILE A 130 -3.87 -14.61 22.88
C ILE A 130 -3.53 -13.13 22.63
N GLU A 131 -2.64 -12.54 23.44
CA GLU A 131 -2.18 -11.16 23.33
C GLU A 131 -1.25 -10.93 22.13
N LEU A 132 -0.66 -12.00 21.59
CA LEU A 132 0.25 -11.91 20.44
C LEU A 132 -0.46 -11.37 19.20
N ARG A 133 -1.73 -11.72 18.97
CA ARG A 133 -2.42 -11.32 17.73
C ARG A 133 -2.79 -9.83 17.67
N PRO A 134 -3.32 -9.21 18.72
CA PRO A 134 -3.47 -7.75 18.76
C PRO A 134 -2.15 -7.02 18.55
N LEU A 135 -1.05 -7.49 19.17
CA LEU A 135 0.28 -6.91 19.00
C LEU A 135 0.81 -7.07 17.57
N LEU A 136 0.62 -8.24 16.95
CA LEU A 136 0.94 -8.43 15.53
C LEU A 136 0.13 -7.49 14.65
N THR A 137 -1.16 -7.31 14.95
CA THR A 137 -2.04 -6.43 14.17
C THR A 137 -1.52 -4.99 14.21
N GLU A 138 -1.11 -4.50 15.39
CA GLU A 138 -0.50 -3.19 15.56
C GLU A 138 0.85 -3.08 14.82
N LEU A 139 1.69 -4.11 14.93
CA LEU A 139 2.96 -4.19 14.23
C LEU A 139 2.75 -4.11 12.70
N VAL A 140 1.87 -4.93 12.13
CA VAL A 140 1.57 -4.93 10.69
C VAL A 140 1.07 -3.57 10.21
N SER A 141 0.22 -2.90 11.00
CA SER A 141 -0.26 -1.55 10.69
C SER A 141 0.89 -0.54 10.65
N THR A 142 1.72 -0.51 11.69
CA THR A 142 2.85 0.44 11.78
C THR A 142 3.94 0.15 10.74
N THR A 143 4.22 -1.13 10.43
CA THR A 143 5.15 -1.51 9.36
C THR A 143 4.62 -1.10 7.99
N ARG A 144 3.30 -1.19 7.75
CA ARG A 144 2.68 -0.74 6.49
C ARG A 144 2.79 0.77 6.32
N GLU A 145 2.48 1.54 7.36
CA GLU A 145 2.69 2.99 7.38
C GLU A 145 4.14 3.36 7.07
N LEU A 146 5.10 2.69 7.72
CA LEU A 146 6.54 2.90 7.47
C LEU A 146 6.93 2.57 6.03
N HIS A 147 6.45 1.46 5.50
CA HIS A 147 6.71 1.05 4.11
C HIS A 147 6.16 2.06 3.11
N GLU A 148 4.90 2.48 3.29
CA GLU A 148 4.26 3.47 2.43
C GLU A 148 5.00 4.81 2.45
N GLU A 149 5.32 5.37 3.63
CA GLU A 149 6.06 6.63 3.72
C GLU A 149 7.49 6.49 3.18
N ALA A 150 8.16 5.35 3.39
CA ALA A 150 9.46 5.09 2.79
C ALA A 150 9.36 5.13 1.25
N CYS A 151 8.41 4.40 0.65
CA CYS A 151 8.18 4.40 -0.79
C CYS A 151 7.84 5.80 -1.33
N LEU A 152 6.97 6.54 -0.64
CA LEU A 152 6.61 7.91 -1.00
C LEU A 152 7.84 8.84 -0.99
N MET A 153 8.62 8.79 0.09
CA MET A 153 9.83 9.60 0.23
C MET A 153 10.87 9.27 -0.84
N LEU A 154 11.04 7.99 -1.18
CA LEU A 154 11.94 7.56 -2.23
C LEU A 154 11.47 8.03 -3.61
N ARG A 155 10.16 8.07 -3.86
CA ARG A 155 9.60 8.65 -5.09
C ARG A 155 9.84 10.16 -5.17
N GLU A 156 9.68 10.89 -4.08
CA GLU A 156 9.81 12.35 -4.05
C GLU A 156 11.26 12.84 -4.03
N LYS A 157 12.10 12.23 -3.19
CA LYS A 157 13.46 12.68 -2.90
C LYS A 157 14.54 11.79 -3.51
N GLY A 158 14.21 10.57 -3.97
CA GLY A 158 15.16 9.63 -4.57
C GLY A 158 16.10 10.21 -5.63
N PRO A 159 15.65 11.08 -6.55
CA PRO A 159 16.53 11.70 -7.53
C PRO A 159 17.58 12.66 -6.94
N THR A 160 17.30 13.22 -5.75
CA THR A 160 18.19 14.16 -5.05
C THR A 160 19.09 13.47 -4.02
N LEU A 161 18.67 12.31 -3.52
CA LEU A 161 19.45 11.53 -2.58
C LEU A 161 20.60 10.86 -3.33
N ARG A 162 21.84 11.03 -2.86
CA ARG A 162 22.99 10.28 -3.36
C ARG A 162 23.16 8.99 -2.55
N ILE A 163 22.31 8.02 -2.84
CA ILE A 163 22.37 6.69 -2.24
C ILE A 163 23.43 5.86 -2.99
N ARG A 164 24.30 5.16 -2.26
CA ARG A 164 25.25 4.21 -2.86
C ARG A 164 24.51 3.00 -3.41
N GLU A 165 24.97 2.47 -4.53
CA GLU A 165 24.32 1.36 -5.27
C GLU A 165 24.14 0.09 -4.42
N ASP A 166 25.12 -0.25 -3.57
CA ASP A 166 25.05 -1.40 -2.66
C ASP A 166 23.90 -1.27 -1.65
N PHE A 167 23.76 -0.09 -1.06
CA PHE A 167 22.69 0.19 -0.10
C PHE A 167 21.33 0.37 -0.77
N GLU A 168 21.29 0.93 -1.98
CA GLU A 168 20.07 1.04 -2.78
C GLU A 168 19.49 -0.33 -3.11
N ASN A 169 20.33 -1.27 -3.54
CA ASN A 169 19.92 -2.65 -3.76
C ASN A 169 19.40 -3.31 -2.47
N GLN A 170 20.07 -3.07 -1.34
CA GLN A 170 19.65 -3.58 -0.03
C GLN A 170 18.27 -3.03 0.38
N LEU A 171 18.07 -1.71 0.29
CA LEU A 171 16.81 -1.06 0.61
C LEU A 171 15.69 -1.51 -0.33
N SER A 172 16.01 -1.68 -1.61
CA SER A 172 15.06 -2.17 -2.61
C SER A 172 14.59 -3.59 -2.32
N ASN A 173 15.52 -4.47 -1.97
CA ASN A 173 15.21 -5.84 -1.56
C ASN A 173 14.40 -5.85 -0.25
N ALA A 174 14.72 -4.99 0.71
CA ALA A 174 13.97 -4.89 1.97
C ALA A 174 12.51 -4.48 1.75
N LEU A 175 12.24 -3.47 0.90
CA LEU A 175 10.87 -3.08 0.55
C LEU A 175 10.15 -4.19 -0.22
N SER A 176 10.79 -4.78 -1.22
CA SER A 176 10.18 -5.86 -2.02
C SER A 176 9.88 -7.10 -1.17
N ASN A 177 10.74 -7.43 -0.21
CA ASN A 177 10.51 -8.53 0.72
C ASN A 177 9.34 -8.21 1.68
N MET A 178 9.26 -6.97 2.14
CA MET A 178 8.14 -6.53 2.97
C MET A 178 6.80 -6.63 2.22
N GLU A 179 6.75 -6.27 0.94
CA GLU A 179 5.55 -6.46 0.11
C GLU A 179 5.13 -7.93 0.00
N SER A 180 6.07 -8.87 -0.12
CA SER A 180 5.74 -10.29 -0.09
C SER A 180 5.19 -10.75 1.26
N GLU A 181 5.68 -10.21 2.37
CA GLU A 181 5.15 -10.51 3.69
C GLU A 181 3.73 -9.94 3.88
N PHE A 182 3.44 -8.74 3.35
CA PHE A 182 2.09 -8.19 3.39
C PHE A 182 1.06 -9.02 2.63
N ARG A 183 1.47 -9.73 1.56
CA ARG A 183 0.58 -10.64 0.83
C ARG A 183 0.14 -11.85 1.66
N LYS A 184 0.90 -12.21 2.70
CA LYS A 184 0.56 -13.29 3.63
C LYS A 184 -0.36 -12.81 4.76
N CYS A 185 -0.57 -11.50 4.89
CA CYS A 185 -1.43 -10.92 5.93
C CYS A 185 -2.89 -10.90 5.48
N SER A 186 -3.72 -11.73 6.11
CA SER A 186 -5.17 -11.70 5.94
C SER A 186 -5.82 -10.88 7.05
N VAL A 187 -6.69 -9.94 6.67
CA VAL A 187 -7.38 -9.05 7.59
C VAL A 187 -8.79 -9.56 7.81
N ALA A 188 -9.20 -9.77 9.06
CA ALA A 188 -10.55 -10.18 9.41
C ALA A 188 -11.10 -9.36 10.57
N VAL A 189 -12.43 -9.22 10.62
CA VAL A 189 -13.12 -8.50 11.70
C VAL A 189 -13.62 -9.51 12.71
N ALA A 190 -13.22 -9.33 13.97
CA ALA A 190 -13.73 -10.05 15.13
C ALA A 190 -15.24 -9.85 15.26
N THR A 191 -16.02 -10.93 15.27
CA THR A 191 -17.49 -10.84 15.36
C THR A 191 -17.98 -10.26 16.68
N GLU A 192 -17.26 -10.55 17.77
CA GLU A 192 -17.67 -10.19 19.13
C GLU A 192 -17.28 -8.74 19.49
N THR A 193 -16.04 -8.36 19.19
CA THR A 193 -15.49 -7.05 19.57
C THR A 193 -15.56 -6.01 18.44
N GLY A 194 -15.78 -6.44 17.20
CA GLY A 194 -15.69 -5.59 16.01
C GLY A 194 -14.26 -5.13 15.69
N GLN A 195 -13.26 -5.62 16.42
CA GLN A 195 -11.86 -5.28 16.20
C GLN A 195 -11.35 -5.93 14.90
N THR A 196 -10.50 -5.21 14.18
CA THR A 196 -9.82 -5.75 13.01
C THR A 196 -8.55 -6.46 13.49
N LEU A 197 -8.38 -7.72 13.11
CA LEU A 197 -7.22 -8.54 13.47
C LEU A 197 -6.54 -9.06 12.20
N VAL A 198 -5.21 -9.19 12.27
CA VAL A 198 -4.39 -9.79 11.21
C VAL A 198 -4.11 -11.26 11.53
N TYR A 199 -4.19 -12.09 10.49
CA TYR A 199 -3.88 -13.52 10.50
C TYR A 199 -2.82 -13.76 9.43
N LEU A 200 -1.79 -14.55 9.73
CA LEU A 200 -0.79 -14.91 8.72
C LEU A 200 -1.19 -16.21 8.04
N ILE A 201 -1.37 -16.16 6.73
CA ILE A 201 -1.82 -17.29 5.93
C ILE A 201 -0.93 -17.38 4.70
N GLN A 202 -0.48 -18.58 4.38
CA GLN A 202 0.21 -18.81 3.12
C GLN A 202 -0.76 -18.56 1.96
N PRO A 203 -0.44 -17.66 1.01
CA PRO A 203 -1.30 -17.47 -0.16
C PRO A 203 -1.44 -18.81 -0.89
N PRO A 204 -2.65 -19.15 -1.38
CA PRO A 204 -2.84 -20.40 -2.11
C PRO A 204 -1.87 -20.43 -3.30
N GLU A 205 -1.18 -21.55 -3.49
CA GLU A 205 -0.37 -21.78 -4.68
C GLU A 205 -1.31 -21.83 -5.89
N THR A 206 -1.58 -20.68 -6.50
CA THR A 206 -2.13 -20.64 -7.84
C THR A 206 -1.06 -21.20 -8.76
N ASP A 207 -1.41 -22.24 -9.53
CA ASP A 207 -0.64 -22.92 -10.57
C ASP A 207 -0.16 -21.94 -11.67
N GLU A 208 0.68 -20.98 -11.32
CA GLU A 208 1.41 -20.15 -12.27
C GLU A 208 2.76 -20.83 -12.52
N LYS A 209 2.79 -21.53 -13.65
CA LYS A 209 3.96 -22.20 -14.25
C LYS A 209 5.29 -21.55 -13.86
N LYS A 210 6.20 -22.40 -13.38
CA LYS A 210 7.66 -22.22 -13.39
C LYS A 210 8.14 -21.50 -14.67
N GLY A 211 8.33 -20.20 -14.56
CA GLY A 211 9.03 -19.34 -15.52
C GLY A 211 9.93 -18.41 -14.71
N GLY A 212 11.23 -18.65 -14.77
CA GLY A 212 12.18 -18.12 -13.81
C GLY A 212 12.44 -16.60 -13.85
N ARG A 213 13.26 -16.24 -12.86
CA ARG A 213 13.92 -14.96 -12.54
C ARG A 213 13.14 -14.10 -11.54
N GLY A 214 13.76 -14.00 -10.36
CA GLY A 214 13.23 -13.36 -9.17
C GLY A 214 12.62 -11.99 -9.46
N GLY A 215 11.48 -11.77 -8.83
CA GLY A 215 10.82 -10.47 -8.76
C GLY A 215 11.77 -9.46 -8.13
N ARG A 216 12.58 -8.82 -8.96
CA ARG A 216 13.12 -7.50 -8.65
C ARG A 216 11.91 -6.59 -8.58
N GLY A 217 11.55 -6.18 -7.37
CA GLY A 217 10.47 -5.24 -7.11
C GLY A 217 10.46 -4.12 -8.15
N LEU A 218 9.35 -4.05 -8.90
CA LEU A 218 9.11 -3.13 -10.01
C LEU A 218 9.07 -1.64 -9.59
N PHE A 219 9.33 -1.32 -8.33
CA PHE A 219 9.18 0.03 -7.78
C PHE A 219 10.41 0.94 -7.97
N TRP A 220 11.61 0.37 -8.20
CA TRP A 220 12.87 1.14 -8.16
C TRP A 220 13.45 1.54 -9.51
N LYS A 221 12.93 0.97 -10.61
CA LYS A 221 13.37 1.37 -11.96
C LYS A 221 12.94 2.80 -12.36
N PHE A 222 12.20 3.52 -11.51
CA PHE A 222 11.79 4.91 -11.74
C PHE A 222 12.84 5.97 -11.37
N ARG A 223 14.06 5.58 -10.94
CA ARG A 223 15.12 6.53 -10.58
C ARG A 223 16.03 6.91 -11.76
N ARG A 224 15.42 7.31 -12.88
CA ARG A 224 16.02 8.08 -13.98
C ARG A 224 14.81 8.57 -14.79
N GLU A 225 14.37 9.83 -14.83
CA GLU A 225 15.05 11.11 -14.79
C GLU A 225 14.02 12.25 -14.50
N LYS A 226 14.47 13.35 -13.86
CA LYS A 226 13.94 14.74 -13.88
C LYS A 226 12.41 15.04 -13.98
N GLY A 227 11.83 15.42 -12.84
CA GLY A 227 11.35 16.80 -12.61
C GLY A 227 9.88 17.19 -12.88
N GLY A 228 9.11 17.34 -11.78
CA GLY A 228 7.86 18.12 -11.58
C GLY A 228 6.62 17.53 -12.27
N GLY A 229 5.37 17.57 -11.80
CA GLY A 229 4.62 18.53 -10.97
C GLY A 229 3.54 19.24 -11.83
N SER A 230 2.25 18.96 -11.62
CA SER A 230 1.06 19.64 -12.22
C SER A 230 0.57 19.15 -13.59
N SER A 231 -0.45 18.28 -13.57
CA SER A 231 -1.73 18.20 -14.34
C SER A 231 -1.88 18.69 -15.79
N GLY A 232 -0.82 19.02 -16.51
CA GLY A 232 -0.78 19.24 -17.96
C GLY A 232 0.48 18.64 -18.59
N ARG A 233 1.06 17.63 -17.90
CA ARG A 233 2.43 17.15 -18.05
C ARG A 233 2.53 15.73 -18.64
N ALA A 234 1.45 14.94 -18.66
CA ALA A 234 1.47 13.55 -19.13
C ALA A 234 1.94 13.45 -20.59
N GLY A 235 1.37 14.24 -21.51
CA GLY A 235 1.82 14.26 -22.91
C GLY A 235 3.28 14.74 -23.12
N ARG A 236 3.80 15.62 -22.23
CA ARG A 236 5.21 16.08 -22.29
C ARG A 236 6.19 15.08 -21.69
N GLU A 237 5.77 14.36 -20.65
CA GLU A 237 6.54 13.29 -20.00
C GLU A 237 6.66 12.08 -20.93
N VAL A 238 5.57 11.72 -21.62
CA VAL A 238 5.58 10.62 -22.60
C VAL A 238 6.48 10.96 -23.79
N ALA A 239 6.48 12.21 -24.29
CA ALA A 239 7.35 12.60 -25.40
C ALA A 239 8.87 12.53 -25.08
N SER A 240 9.25 12.42 -23.82
CA SER A 240 10.65 12.18 -23.40
C SER A 240 11.01 10.70 -23.23
N TRP A 241 10.05 9.78 -23.32
CA TRP A 241 10.33 8.36 -23.12
C TRP A 241 11.29 7.81 -24.17
N GLY A 242 12.30 7.08 -23.72
CA GLY A 242 13.12 6.20 -24.54
C GLY A 242 12.51 4.82 -24.74
N VAL A 243 13.16 4.00 -25.56
CA VAL A 243 12.71 2.64 -25.91
C VAL A 243 12.46 1.76 -24.67
N ALA A 244 13.31 1.88 -23.65
CA ALA A 244 13.18 1.11 -22.41
C ALA A 244 11.89 1.45 -21.64
N GLU A 245 11.51 2.74 -21.60
CA GLU A 245 10.30 3.21 -20.92
C GLU A 245 9.05 2.79 -21.68
N VAL A 246 9.09 2.82 -23.02
CA VAL A 246 8.01 2.27 -23.87
C VAL A 246 7.83 0.76 -23.63
N GLY A 247 8.92 0.01 -23.42
CA GLY A 247 8.86 -1.41 -23.05
C GLY A 247 8.18 -1.66 -21.71
N VAL A 248 8.49 -0.86 -20.68
CA VAL A 248 7.83 -0.93 -19.37
C VAL A 248 6.35 -0.55 -19.47
N TRP A 249 6.03 0.45 -20.28
CA TRP A 249 4.64 0.82 -20.54
C TRP A 249 3.86 -0.34 -21.19
N LEU A 250 4.43 -1.02 -22.19
CA LEU A 250 3.81 -2.22 -22.78
C LEU A 250 3.63 -3.34 -21.74
N GLU A 251 4.58 -3.52 -20.83
CA GLU A 251 4.47 -4.48 -19.73
C GLU A 251 3.30 -4.14 -18.79
N SER A 252 3.08 -2.86 -18.47
CA SER A 252 1.95 -2.42 -17.65
C SER A 252 0.58 -2.70 -18.27
N LEU A 253 0.52 -2.81 -19.61
CA LEU A 253 -0.66 -3.17 -20.38
C LEU A 253 -0.81 -4.68 -20.59
N GLN A 254 0.06 -5.49 -19.96
CA GLN A 254 0.19 -6.94 -20.19
C GLN A 254 0.45 -7.28 -21.66
N LEU A 255 1.28 -6.47 -22.33
CA LEU A 255 1.65 -6.58 -23.74
C LEU A 255 3.17 -6.64 -23.94
N SER A 256 3.90 -7.16 -22.94
CA SER A 256 5.35 -7.33 -22.97
C SER A 256 5.84 -8.22 -24.13
N GLU A 257 4.96 -9.06 -24.70
CA GLU A 257 5.25 -9.87 -25.90
C GLU A 257 5.66 -9.00 -27.11
N TYR A 258 5.30 -7.70 -27.13
CA TYR A 258 5.66 -6.77 -28.21
C TYR A 258 6.81 -5.82 -27.88
N ALA A 259 7.40 -5.89 -26.68
CA ALA A 259 8.47 -4.99 -26.26
C ALA A 259 9.70 -5.07 -27.19
N GLU A 260 10.06 -6.29 -27.62
CA GLU A 260 11.14 -6.50 -28.60
C GLU A 260 10.81 -5.90 -29.97
N ALA A 261 9.55 -5.97 -30.41
CA ALA A 261 9.14 -5.37 -31.68
C ALA A 261 9.26 -3.84 -31.62
N PHE A 262 8.79 -3.21 -30.55
CA PHE A 262 8.92 -1.76 -30.35
C PHE A 262 10.40 -1.34 -30.23
N SER A 263 11.21 -2.16 -29.58
CA SER A 263 12.65 -1.91 -29.44
C SER A 263 13.41 -1.98 -30.75
N ARG A 264 13.17 -3.02 -31.56
CA ARG A 264 13.79 -3.19 -32.88
C ARG A 264 13.44 -2.07 -33.86
N HIS A 265 12.26 -1.50 -33.71
CA HIS A 265 11.78 -0.38 -34.54
C HIS A 265 12.05 1.00 -33.92
N ASP A 266 12.84 1.08 -32.83
CA ASP A 266 13.19 2.31 -32.11
C ASP A 266 11.96 3.19 -31.78
N VAL A 267 10.86 2.54 -31.37
CA VAL A 267 9.62 3.24 -31.00
C VAL A 267 9.82 3.89 -29.64
N ARG A 268 9.99 5.21 -29.63
CA ARG A 268 10.13 6.02 -28.42
C ARG A 268 8.82 6.74 -28.13
N GLY A 269 8.81 7.53 -27.07
CA GLY A 269 7.63 8.21 -26.58
C GLY A 269 6.96 9.17 -27.57
N ARG A 270 7.74 9.79 -28.47
CA ARG A 270 7.19 10.69 -29.50
C ARG A 270 6.42 9.92 -30.56
N GLU A 271 7.01 8.82 -31.03
CA GLU A 271 6.44 7.93 -32.02
C GLU A 271 5.21 7.22 -31.43
N LEU A 272 5.29 6.82 -30.15
CA LEU A 272 4.21 6.23 -29.38
C LEU A 272 2.94 7.09 -29.39
N LEU A 273 3.07 8.40 -29.14
CA LEU A 273 1.96 9.35 -29.14
C LEU A 273 1.30 9.53 -30.52
N THR A 274 2.01 9.20 -31.60
CA THR A 274 1.54 9.31 -32.99
C THR A 274 1.16 7.97 -33.62
N LEU A 275 1.22 6.86 -32.86
CA LEU A 275 0.96 5.53 -33.40
C LEU A 275 -0.44 5.40 -33.99
N THR A 276 -0.48 4.97 -35.24
CA THR A 276 -1.71 4.61 -35.93
C THR A 276 -1.92 3.10 -35.93
N ARG A 277 -3.13 2.69 -36.28
CA ARG A 277 -3.45 1.27 -36.50
C ARG A 277 -2.57 0.62 -37.56
N ARG A 278 -2.10 1.38 -38.56
CA ARG A 278 -1.25 0.87 -39.63
C ARG A 278 0.14 0.53 -39.08
N ASP A 279 0.73 1.43 -38.30
CA ASP A 279 2.05 1.24 -37.70
C ASP A 279 2.07 0.01 -36.78
N LEU A 280 1.01 -0.20 -35.98
CA LEU A 280 0.89 -1.39 -35.15
C LEU A 280 0.85 -2.69 -35.97
N LYS A 281 0.24 -2.66 -37.17
CA LYS A 281 0.23 -3.82 -38.07
C LYS A 281 1.64 -4.08 -38.63
N ASP A 282 2.37 -3.03 -38.97
CA ASP A 282 3.73 -3.12 -39.49
C ASP A 282 4.74 -3.60 -38.41
N LEU A 283 4.44 -3.33 -37.13
CA LEU A 283 5.14 -3.90 -35.96
C LEU A 283 4.73 -5.37 -35.65
N GLY A 284 3.86 -5.97 -36.46
CA GLY A 284 3.39 -7.36 -36.29
C GLY A 284 2.22 -7.53 -35.32
N ILE A 285 1.60 -6.46 -34.84
CA ILE A 285 0.44 -6.51 -33.94
C ILE A 285 -0.85 -6.57 -34.75
N THR A 286 -1.31 -7.79 -35.01
CA THR A 286 -2.53 -8.04 -35.80
C THR A 286 -3.76 -8.36 -34.95
N LYS A 287 -3.57 -8.74 -33.68
CA LYS A 287 -4.65 -9.06 -32.74
C LYS A 287 -5.48 -7.81 -32.45
N VAL A 288 -6.76 -7.80 -32.85
CA VAL A 288 -7.66 -6.64 -32.73
C VAL A 288 -7.76 -6.11 -31.29
N GLY A 289 -7.80 -7.01 -30.29
CA GLY A 289 -7.86 -6.61 -28.88
C GLY A 289 -6.60 -5.86 -28.43
N HIS A 290 -5.42 -6.27 -28.90
CA HIS A 290 -4.14 -5.67 -28.54
C HIS A 290 -4.00 -4.30 -29.20
N VAL A 291 -4.38 -4.20 -30.48
CA VAL A 291 -4.44 -2.93 -31.22
C VAL A 291 -5.35 -1.93 -30.50
N LYS A 292 -6.55 -2.35 -30.08
CA LYS A 292 -7.48 -1.47 -29.34
C LYS A 292 -6.91 -1.02 -28.00
N ARG A 293 -6.29 -1.93 -27.24
CA ARG A 293 -5.71 -1.64 -25.92
C ARG A 293 -4.58 -0.63 -26.02
N ILE A 294 -3.66 -0.81 -26.99
CA ILE A 294 -2.55 0.11 -27.24
C ILE A 294 -3.07 1.49 -27.65
N LEU A 295 -3.96 1.58 -28.64
CA LEU A 295 -4.49 2.88 -29.10
C LEU A 295 -5.37 3.59 -28.07
N GLN A 296 -6.02 2.85 -27.16
CA GLN A 296 -6.74 3.45 -26.03
C GLN A 296 -5.76 4.00 -25.00
N ALA A 297 -4.75 3.21 -24.61
CA ALA A 297 -3.74 3.64 -23.65
C ALA A 297 -2.91 4.83 -24.17
N VAL A 298 -2.56 4.86 -25.46
CA VAL A 298 -1.89 6.01 -26.09
C VAL A 298 -2.75 7.28 -26.03
N ARG A 299 -4.07 7.16 -26.20
CA ARG A 299 -4.98 8.31 -26.07
C ARG A 299 -5.06 8.83 -24.64
N GLU A 300 -5.01 7.93 -23.66
CA GLU A 300 -4.97 8.29 -22.24
C GLU A 300 -3.64 8.95 -21.85
N LEU A 301 -2.52 8.54 -22.47
CA LEU A 301 -1.21 9.17 -22.31
C LEU A 301 -1.13 10.58 -22.92
N ALA A 302 -1.96 10.87 -23.91
CA ALA A 302 -1.98 12.15 -24.61
C ALA A 302 -2.90 13.21 -23.97
N MET A 303 -3.73 12.83 -22.98
CA MET A 303 -4.58 13.76 -22.21
C MET A 303 -3.84 14.38 -21.03
#